data_AF-A0A6B2SCE9-F1
#
_entry.id   AF-A0A6B2SCE9-F1
#
_cell.length_a   1.000
_cell.length_b   1.000
_cell.length_c   1.000
_cell.angle_alpha   90.00
_cell.angle_beta   90.00
_cell.angle_gamma   90.00
#
_symmetry.space_group_name_H-M   'P 1'
#
loop_
_entity.id
_entity.type
_entity.pdbx_description
1 polymer ?
#
loop_
_entity_poly.entity_id
_entity_poly.type
_entity_poly.pdbx_seq_one_letter_code
_entity_poly.pdbx_strand_id
1 'polypeptide(L)'
;MPRMLDVSDDVRAEIGDEEADRLLAGDNTPGSYDCTSCRTPGDAEQERTSTVLFVGDETAVLAFAHATCLPSQIVTVTEEQLQGAVRSITGDDGATADDAAPSQAVLGVTSGLVLIEGELRPALVVEPTGA
;
A
#
# COMPACT_ATOMS: atom_id res chain seq x y z
N MET A 1 -19.36 8.15 13.59
CA MET A 1 -19.40 9.04 12.41
C MET A 1 -19.15 8.17 11.20
N PRO A 2 -19.77 8.41 10.03
CA PRO A 2 -19.53 7.57 8.86
C PRO A 2 -18.05 7.71 8.46
N ARG A 3 -17.34 6.58 8.41
CA ARG A 3 -15.93 6.54 8.00
C ARG A 3 -15.82 6.88 6.52
N MET A 4 -14.69 7.46 6.14
CA MET A 4 -14.48 7.98 4.79
C MET A 4 -13.73 6.94 3.93
N LEU A 5 -14.21 5.70 3.97
CA LEU A 5 -13.63 4.56 3.26
C LEU A 5 -14.18 4.45 1.84
N ASP A 6 -13.27 4.23 0.88
CA ASP A 6 -13.57 3.97 -0.52
C ASP A 6 -13.32 2.49 -0.85
N VAL A 7 -14.34 1.85 -1.44
CA VAL A 7 -14.35 0.45 -1.87
C VAL A 7 -14.87 0.44 -3.31
N SER A 8 -14.00 0.13 -4.26
CA SER A 8 -14.37 0.06 -5.68
C SER A 8 -15.25 -1.15 -5.97
N ASP A 9 -15.98 -1.10 -7.09
CA ASP A 9 -16.86 -2.19 -7.54
C ASP A 9 -16.07 -3.49 -7.75
N ASP A 10 -14.84 -3.40 -8.25
CA ASP A 10 -13.96 -4.57 -8.43
C ASP A 10 -13.60 -5.19 -7.08
N VAL A 11 -13.16 -4.39 -6.11
CA VAL A 11 -12.84 -4.88 -4.76
C VAL A 11 -14.07 -5.48 -4.09
N ARG A 12 -15.24 -4.84 -4.22
CA ARG A 12 -16.52 -5.34 -3.72
C ARG A 12 -16.91 -6.68 -4.35
N ALA A 13 -16.71 -6.84 -5.65
CA ALA A 13 -16.99 -8.09 -6.34
C ALA A 13 -16.09 -9.24 -5.85
N GLU A 14 -14.83 -8.95 -5.53
CA GLU A 14 -13.86 -9.95 -5.06
C GLU A 14 -14.11 -10.39 -3.61
N ILE A 15 -14.36 -9.45 -2.69
CA ILE A 15 -14.59 -9.77 -1.26
C ILE A 15 -16.05 -10.14 -0.94
N GLY A 16 -16.97 -9.82 -1.84
CA GLY A 16 -18.41 -10.00 -1.68
C GLY A 16 -19.13 -8.82 -1.01
N ASP A 17 -20.40 -8.62 -1.36
CA ASP A 17 -21.21 -7.48 -0.91
C ASP A 17 -21.37 -7.40 0.61
N GLU A 18 -21.57 -8.54 1.28
CA GLU A 18 -21.73 -8.57 2.73
C GLU A 18 -20.45 -8.10 3.45
N GLU A 19 -19.28 -8.50 2.96
CA GLU A 19 -18.01 -8.07 3.54
C GLU A 19 -17.70 -6.61 3.22
N ALA A 20 -17.97 -6.17 1.99
CA ALA A 20 -17.84 -4.76 1.62
C ALA A 20 -18.72 -3.85 2.49
N ASP A 21 -19.96 -4.27 2.77
CA ASP A 21 -20.88 -3.52 3.62
C ASP A 21 -20.42 -3.52 5.09
N ARG A 22 -19.84 -4.61 5.59
CA ARG A 22 -19.20 -4.65 6.93
C ARG A 22 -18.02 -3.68 7.03
N LEU A 23 -17.17 -3.61 6.01
CA LEU A 23 -16.05 -2.67 5.96
C LEU A 23 -16.53 -1.21 5.99
N LEU A 24 -17.55 -0.90 5.19
CA LEU A 24 -18.16 0.43 5.13
C LEU A 24 -18.90 0.79 6.43
N ALA A 25 -19.48 -0.19 7.12
CA ALA A 25 -20.06 -0.02 8.45
C ALA A 25 -19.00 0.17 9.55
N GLY A 26 -17.76 -0.24 9.28
CA GLY A 26 -16.61 -0.07 10.16
C GLY A 26 -16.30 -1.28 11.06
N ASP A 27 -16.96 -2.42 10.85
CA ASP A 27 -16.78 -3.61 11.70
C ASP A 27 -15.39 -4.25 11.49
N ASN A 28 -14.88 -4.24 10.26
CA ASN A 28 -13.59 -4.83 9.88
C ASN A 28 -12.55 -3.79 9.41
N THR A 29 -12.84 -2.51 9.56
CA THR A 29 -11.91 -1.43 9.19
C THR A 29 -11.13 -0.99 10.43
N PRO A 30 -9.78 -1.07 10.43
CA PRO A 30 -8.98 -0.59 11.54
C PRO A 30 -9.14 0.93 11.68
N GLY A 31 -9.06 1.45 12.91
CA GLY A 31 -9.05 2.90 13.17
C GLY A 31 -7.79 3.52 12.56
N SER A 32 -6.62 3.15 13.08
CA SER A 32 -5.31 3.52 12.52
C SER A 32 -4.77 2.46 11.55
N TYR A 33 -4.06 2.89 10.51
CA TYR A 33 -3.38 2.02 9.54
C TYR A 33 -2.07 2.66 9.07
N ASP A 34 -1.13 1.85 8.56
CA ASP A 34 0.02 2.36 7.81
C ASP A 34 -0.32 2.36 6.32
N CYS A 35 -0.23 3.52 5.67
CA CYS A 35 -0.52 3.64 4.25
C CYS A 35 0.40 2.71 3.44
N THR A 36 -0.17 1.78 2.66
CA THR A 36 0.63 0.81 1.89
C THR A 36 1.55 1.45 0.83
N SER A 37 1.32 2.71 0.47
CA SER A 37 2.12 3.47 -0.49
C SER A 37 3.23 4.29 0.18
N CYS A 38 2.88 5.21 1.09
CA CYS A 38 3.85 6.14 1.69
C CYS A 38 4.34 5.72 3.09
N ARG A 39 3.81 4.63 3.67
CA ARG A 39 4.13 4.11 5.01
C ARG A 39 3.89 5.09 6.16
N THR A 40 3.26 6.22 5.90
CA THR A 40 2.86 7.15 6.96
C THR A 40 1.57 6.62 7.62
N PRO A 41 1.44 6.76 8.96
CA PRO A 41 0.20 6.41 9.64
C PRO A 41 -0.97 7.27 9.15
N GLY A 42 -2.14 6.66 8.98
CA GLY A 42 -3.41 7.30 8.70
C GLY A 42 -4.51 6.78 9.62
N ASP A 43 -5.65 7.46 9.62
CA ASP A 43 -6.82 7.12 10.45
C ASP A 43 -8.13 7.15 9.64
N ALA A 44 -8.73 5.98 9.42
CA ALA A 44 -9.92 5.82 8.58
C ALA A 44 -11.19 6.50 9.16
N GLU A 45 -11.14 6.92 10.43
CA GLU A 45 -12.20 7.72 11.06
C GLU A 45 -12.03 9.22 10.81
N GLN A 46 -10.82 9.68 10.51
CA GLN A 46 -10.48 11.09 10.39
C GLN A 46 -10.21 11.53 8.93
N GLU A 47 -9.80 10.63 8.05
CA GLU A 47 -9.41 10.95 6.68
C GLU A 47 -9.99 10.01 5.62
N ARG A 48 -9.93 10.42 4.33
CA ARG A 48 -10.33 9.55 3.23
C ARG A 48 -9.33 8.41 3.05
N THR A 49 -9.82 7.19 3.15
CA THR A 49 -9.04 5.97 3.03
C THR A 49 -9.53 5.16 1.85
N SER A 50 -8.62 4.62 1.05
CA SER A 50 -8.92 3.68 -0.03
C SER A 50 -8.51 2.27 0.37
N THR A 51 -9.35 1.30 -0.01
CA THR A 51 -9.05 -0.14 0.14
C THR A 51 -8.23 -0.65 -1.04
N VAL A 52 -7.15 -1.36 -0.75
CA VAL A 52 -6.32 -2.02 -1.77
C VAL A 52 -6.30 -3.50 -1.47
N LEU A 53 -6.81 -4.30 -2.38
CA LEU A 53 -6.85 -5.75 -2.23
C LEU A 53 -5.71 -6.37 -3.02
N PHE A 54 -4.76 -7.00 -2.33
CA PHE A 54 -3.69 -7.76 -2.98
C PHE A 54 -4.13 -9.21 -3.13
N VAL A 55 -4.18 -9.71 -4.36
CA VAL A 55 -4.64 -11.06 -4.68
C VAL A 55 -3.48 -11.87 -5.24
N GLY A 56 -3.15 -12.96 -4.55
CA GLY A 56 -2.24 -14.01 -5.01
C GLY A 56 -3.01 -15.20 -5.57
N ASP A 57 -2.29 -16.28 -5.87
CA ASP A 57 -2.90 -17.50 -6.41
C ASP A 57 -3.75 -18.24 -5.35
N GLU A 58 -3.36 -18.16 -4.08
CA GLU A 58 -4.03 -18.87 -2.97
C GLU A 58 -4.61 -17.95 -1.90
N THR A 59 -4.06 -16.74 -1.74
CA THR A 59 -4.44 -15.82 -0.67
C THR A 59 -4.78 -14.43 -1.17
N ALA A 60 -5.61 -13.72 -0.40
CA ALA A 60 -5.93 -12.31 -0.63
C ALA A 60 -5.79 -11.52 0.67
N VAL A 61 -5.23 -10.31 0.57
CA VAL A 61 -4.91 -9.46 1.71
C VAL A 61 -5.49 -8.08 1.47
N LEU A 62 -6.34 -7.63 2.37
CA LEU A 62 -6.88 -6.29 2.35
C LEU A 62 -5.94 -5.33 3.09
N ALA A 63 -5.56 -4.25 2.43
CA ALA A 63 -4.75 -3.18 2.98
C ALA A 63 -5.40 -1.81 2.74
N PHE A 64 -4.84 -0.78 3.37
CA PHE A 64 -5.38 0.57 3.36
C PHE A 64 -4.35 1.59 2.89
N ALA A 65 -4.81 2.62 2.20
CA ALA A 65 -4.01 3.75 1.74
C ALA A 65 -4.78 5.06 1.94
N HIS A 66 -4.06 6.18 2.07
CA HIS A 66 -4.70 7.48 1.88
C HIS A 66 -5.31 7.53 0.48
N ALA A 67 -6.52 8.07 0.34
CA ALA A 67 -7.18 8.18 -0.96
C ALA A 67 -6.42 9.05 -1.98
N THR A 68 -5.48 9.88 -1.50
CA THR A 68 -4.57 10.67 -2.35
C THR A 68 -3.32 9.89 -2.77
N CYS A 69 -2.96 8.82 -2.07
CA CYS A 69 -1.79 8.00 -2.39
C CYS A 69 -2.12 6.92 -3.42
N LEU A 70 -3.24 6.21 -3.24
CA LEU A 70 -3.71 5.16 -4.14
C LEU A 70 -5.24 5.18 -4.22
N PRO A 71 -5.83 4.90 -5.40
CA PRO A 71 -7.26 4.65 -5.50
C PRO A 71 -7.63 3.27 -4.92
N SER A 72 -8.92 3.03 -4.69
CA SER A 72 -9.38 1.68 -4.36
C SER A 72 -9.26 0.75 -5.56
N GLN A 73 -8.55 -0.37 -5.41
CA GLN A 73 -8.21 -1.26 -6.52
C GLN A 73 -7.80 -2.67 -6.07
N ILE A 74 -7.82 -3.60 -7.02
CA ILE A 74 -7.23 -4.93 -6.90
C ILE A 74 -5.83 -4.92 -7.52
N VAL A 75 -4.86 -5.50 -6.83
CA VAL A 75 -3.49 -5.69 -7.31
C VAL A 75 -3.15 -7.18 -7.29
N THR A 76 -2.99 -7.76 -8.47
CA THR A 76 -2.54 -9.15 -8.60
C THR A 76 -1.05 -9.24 -8.39
N VAL A 77 -0.61 -10.09 -7.47
CA VAL A 77 0.81 -10.30 -7.14
C VAL A 77 1.12 -11.79 -7.11
N THR A 78 2.40 -12.15 -7.20
CA THR A 78 2.80 -13.53 -6.93
C THR A 78 2.65 -13.86 -5.45
N GLU A 79 2.44 -15.13 -5.11
CA GLU A 79 2.30 -15.57 -3.72
C GLU A 79 3.55 -15.21 -2.86
N GLU A 80 4.76 -15.30 -3.43
CA GLU A 80 5.99 -14.88 -2.75
C GLU A 80 6.00 -13.37 -2.43
N GLN A 81 5.49 -12.52 -3.33
CA GLN A 81 5.40 -11.08 -3.10
C GLN A 81 4.33 -10.75 -2.06
N LEU A 82 3.22 -11.50 -2.05
CA LEU A 82 2.12 -11.30 -1.10
C LEU A 82 2.57 -11.59 0.34
N GLN A 83 3.29 -12.71 0.54
CA GLN A 83 3.82 -13.07 1.87
C GLN A 83 4.85 -12.05 2.39
N GLY A 84 5.66 -11.48 1.50
CA GLY A 84 6.55 -10.36 1.81
C GLY A 84 5.80 -9.08 2.19
N ALA A 85 4.74 -8.75 1.46
CA ALA A 85 3.89 -7.61 1.74
C ALA A 85 3.20 -7.74 3.11
N VAL A 86 2.60 -8.89 3.43
CA VAL A 86 1.94 -9.16 4.72
C VAL A 86 2.90 -8.96 5.89
N ARG A 87 4.11 -9.52 5.82
CA ARG A 87 5.11 -9.37 6.89
C ARG A 87 5.48 -7.90 7.12
N SER A 88 5.49 -7.10 6.06
CA SER A 88 5.77 -5.66 6.12
C SER A 88 4.58 -4.80 6.56
N ILE A 89 3.34 -5.27 6.40
CA ILE A 89 2.11 -4.55 6.80
C ILE A 89 1.77 -4.84 8.26
N THR A 90 2.08 -6.04 8.76
CA THR A 90 1.72 -6.47 10.12
C THR A 90 2.69 -5.96 11.19
N GLY A 91 3.77 -5.27 10.81
CA GLY A 91 4.68 -4.61 11.76
C GLY A 91 5.25 -5.54 12.84
N ASP A 92 5.81 -6.69 12.47
CA ASP A 92 6.50 -7.55 13.44
C ASP A 92 7.87 -6.94 13.78
N ASP A 93 7.86 -5.89 14.60
CA ASP A 93 9.03 -5.34 15.30
C ASP A 93 9.39 -6.24 16.51
N GLY A 94 9.63 -7.52 16.23
CA GLY A 94 10.28 -8.45 17.12
C GLY A 94 11.80 -8.34 16.99
N ALA A 95 12.40 -7.41 17.73
CA ALA A 95 13.85 -7.27 17.78
C ALA A 95 14.54 -8.54 18.33
N THR A 96 15.16 -9.32 17.44
CA THR A 96 16.37 -10.10 17.74
C THR A 96 17.35 -9.99 16.59
N ALA A 97 18.56 -9.51 16.92
CA ALA A 97 19.69 -9.34 16.03
C ALA A 97 20.23 -10.66 15.46
N ASP A 98 20.96 -10.52 14.34
CA ASP A 98 21.75 -11.52 13.61
C ASP A 98 21.01 -12.54 12.74
N ASP A 99 20.48 -12.06 11.60
CA ASP A 99 20.84 -12.62 10.28
C ASP A 99 20.57 -11.53 9.23
N ALA A 100 21.51 -11.26 8.32
CA ALA A 100 21.33 -10.25 7.27
C ALA A 100 20.39 -10.81 6.18
N ALA A 101 19.11 -10.96 6.53
CA ALA A 101 18.05 -11.25 5.59
C ALA A 101 17.96 -10.10 4.58
N PRO A 102 17.67 -10.38 3.30
CA PRO A 102 17.48 -9.33 2.30
C PRO A 102 16.32 -8.42 2.74
N SER A 103 16.66 -7.17 3.10
CA SER A 103 15.69 -6.15 3.43
C SER A 103 15.22 -5.43 2.17
N GLN A 104 13.97 -4.98 2.16
CA GLN A 104 13.44 -4.18 1.08
C GLN A 104 14.13 -2.81 1.07
N ALA A 105 14.81 -2.47 -0.03
CA ALA A 105 15.37 -1.14 -0.22
C ALA A 105 14.28 -0.15 -0.62
N VAL A 106 14.27 1.02 0.01
CA VAL A 106 13.46 2.15 -0.43
C VAL A 106 14.28 2.97 -1.44
N LEU A 107 13.66 3.32 -2.56
CA LEU A 107 14.27 4.11 -3.61
C LEU A 107 13.52 5.44 -3.76
N GLY A 108 14.26 6.54 -3.74
CA GLY A 108 13.77 7.84 -4.14
C GLY A 108 13.71 7.91 -5.67
N VAL A 109 12.61 8.43 -6.20
CA VAL A 109 12.42 8.59 -7.65
C VAL A 109 12.05 10.04 -7.95
N THR A 110 12.89 10.71 -8.73
CA THR A 110 12.68 12.10 -9.15
C THR A 110 12.59 12.18 -10.68
N SER A 111 11.47 12.67 -11.20
CA SER A 111 11.29 12.97 -12.63
C SER A 111 11.69 14.41 -12.94
N GLY A 112 12.42 14.64 -14.03
CA GLY A 112 12.84 15.98 -14.44
C GLY A 112 13.43 16.07 -15.84
N LEU A 113 14.06 17.21 -16.13
CA LEU A 113 14.82 17.44 -17.35
C LEU A 113 16.30 17.60 -17.01
N VAL A 114 17.18 16.95 -17.78
CA VAL A 114 18.63 17.16 -17.73
C VAL A 114 19.10 17.83 -19.01
N LEU A 115 20.11 18.69 -18.89
CA LEU A 115 20.71 19.37 -20.02
C LEU A 115 21.94 18.58 -20.48
N ILE A 116 21.89 18.06 -21.71
CA ILE A 116 23.02 17.34 -22.34
C ILE A 116 23.37 18.09 -23.61
N GLU A 117 24.61 18.60 -23.69
CA GLU A 117 25.12 19.35 -24.85
C GLU A 117 24.23 20.55 -25.27
N GLY A 118 23.54 21.16 -24.31
CA GLY A 118 22.63 22.28 -24.57
C GLY A 118 21.20 21.89 -24.97
N GLU A 119 20.90 20.59 -25.06
CA GLU A 119 19.56 20.08 -25.32
C GLU A 119 18.91 19.51 -24.05
N LEU A 120 17.62 19.81 -23.83
CA LEU A 120 16.85 19.29 -22.71
C LEU A 120 16.38 17.86 -22.99
N ARG A 121 16.61 16.96 -22.04
CA ARG A 121 16.30 15.53 -22.13
C ARG A 121 15.46 15.11 -20.92
N PRO A 122 14.33 14.40 -21.11
CA PRO A 122 13.62 13.77 -20.00
C PRO A 122 14.53 12.82 -19.23
N ALA A 123 14.43 12.85 -17.91
CA ALA A 123 15.22 12.01 -17.02
C ALA A 123 14.39 11.52 -15.84
N LEU A 124 14.78 10.33 -15.37
CA LEU A 124 14.34 9.74 -14.13
C LEU A 124 15.58 9.46 -13.28
N VAL A 125 15.69 10.10 -12.12
CA VAL A 125 16.77 9.88 -11.17
C VAL A 125 16.26 8.90 -10.11
N VAL A 126 17.00 7.82 -9.90
CA VAL A 126 16.71 6.81 -8.88
C VAL A 126 17.86 6.80 -7.89
N GLU A 127 17.55 7.10 -6.63
CA GLU A 127 18.54 7.21 -5.55
C GLU A 127 18.20 6.24 -4.41
N PRO A 128 19.19 5.52 -3.85
CA PRO A 128 18.96 4.73 -2.66
C PRO A 128 18.67 5.67 -1.49
N THR A 129 17.50 5.55 -0.88
CA THR A 129 17.26 6.21 0.41
C THR A 129 17.87 5.30 1.46
N GLY A 130 18.85 5.78 2.22
CA GLY A 130 19.69 4.98 3.11
C GLY A 130 19.00 4.44 4.37
N ALA A 131 17.85 3.77 4.20
CA ALA A 131 17.25 2.94 5.24
C ALA A 131 18.10 1.68 5.47
#